data_AF-A0A3A1U1E6-F1
#
_entry.id   AF-A0A3A1U1E6-F1
#
_cell.length_a   1.000
_cell.length_b   1.000
_cell.length_c   1.000
_cell.angle_alpha   90.00
_cell.angle_beta   90.00
_cell.angle_gamma   90.00
#
_symmetry.space_group_name_H-M   'P 1'
#
loop_
_entity.id
_entity.type
_entity.pdbx_description
1 polymer ?
#
loop_
_entity_poly.entity_id
_entity_poly.type
_entity_poly.pdbx_seq_one_letter_code
_entity_poly.pdbx_strand_id
1 'polypeptide(L)'
;MLLLAGCTTAPDPEESKAVTSGSITIHPLFVQGDSGGVGTEVISRRPSADHSFRLEFSEDEVGGLGDSSRAASWGAAITSTLLTGQPLEGRYGFRITGAIDGPSAGALKTVGLLALERGEKLKPKVTMTGTINSTGTIGPVGGIPEKVKGAAEAKYTKVLIPLGQRNSPDEKGAQVDVVREGRQLGVDVVEVGDVYEAYRELTGKRLAVPDADGDPRLDDRSYDKVDAQVTAALGRYRAAVQDYGDVSAAVRSSLDSSGVPKQAKTAADQAADLRKQGLVAGAFVEAQQAAALMETVAAGAELLTPLQTQGLSGLNAIVDRATDTSATEAAFSSYLDSLGTYRPRSTSDVEGLVNAYAGAFDAYSLLDFASARIESAGKRLKSQSGDQLEATLTDFITAVLYLELAKAQIESAKAVFEVGRDNPGGKLATKVDLDQVGDFFRRGADANYAAFTTSGVVSEIADSRGLSTEVVVNGIANADIDVAIAAQQKAVQPALQKYIESGSDNGAYAAMAYGLNNYVRNQLLVEKYYNNAVLDRNFQITDIQFDGALGHATDLARDQLGAEIDGLRGRKAPPVIAVANYEAAGLTQDGSPLERFQALGGYEAGFVTARLLTYLGGWAGAKAS
;
A
#
# COMPACT_ATOMS: atom_id res chain seq x y z
N MET A 1 -18.52 -53.28 -24.75
CA MET A 1 -17.97 -52.18 -25.57
C MET A 1 -17.37 -51.18 -24.59
N LEU A 2 -16.09 -51.34 -24.28
CA LEU A 2 -15.31 -50.48 -23.39
C LEU A 2 -14.94 -49.20 -24.15
N LEU A 3 -15.15 -48.03 -23.53
CA LEU A 3 -14.47 -46.79 -23.90
C LEU A 3 -13.67 -46.32 -22.67
N LEU A 4 -12.36 -46.53 -22.75
CA LEU A 4 -11.34 -46.03 -21.84
C LEU A 4 -11.19 -44.53 -22.08
N ALA A 5 -11.66 -43.71 -21.14
CA ALA A 5 -11.24 -42.32 -21.02
C ALA A 5 -9.97 -42.29 -20.17
N GLY A 6 -8.84 -41.96 -20.78
CA GLY A 6 -7.56 -41.82 -20.09
C GLY A 6 -7.59 -40.60 -19.18
N CYS A 7 -7.41 -40.82 -17.88
CA CYS A 7 -7.00 -39.78 -16.94
C CYS A 7 -5.60 -39.32 -17.33
N THR A 8 -5.48 -38.17 -17.98
CA THR A 8 -4.23 -37.41 -17.99
C THR A 8 -4.06 -36.82 -16.60
N THR A 9 -3.18 -37.42 -15.80
CA THR A 9 -2.70 -36.83 -14.55
C THR A 9 -2.11 -35.46 -14.85
N ALA A 10 -2.68 -34.42 -14.24
CA ALA A 10 -2.05 -33.10 -14.21
C ALA A 10 -0.62 -33.25 -13.63
N PRO A 11 0.36 -32.46 -14.10
CA PRO A 11 1.70 -32.50 -13.53
C PRO A 11 1.64 -32.16 -12.03
N ASP A 12 2.31 -32.97 -11.20
CA ASP A 12 2.47 -32.74 -9.76
C ASP A 12 2.95 -31.29 -9.50
N PRO A 13 2.27 -30.50 -8.65
CA PRO A 13 2.78 -29.20 -8.26
C PRO A 13 3.95 -29.39 -7.29
N GLU A 14 5.14 -28.92 -7.68
CA GLU A 14 6.39 -29.02 -6.91
C GLU A 14 6.22 -28.54 -5.46
N GLU A 15 6.60 -29.39 -4.49
CA GLU A 15 6.86 -28.97 -3.11
C GLU A 15 7.90 -27.84 -3.08
N SER A 16 7.73 -26.89 -2.16
CA SER A 16 8.77 -25.91 -1.82
C SER A 16 10.03 -26.65 -1.33
N LYS A 17 10.98 -26.88 -2.24
CA LYS A 17 12.32 -27.37 -1.87
C LYS A 17 13.00 -26.36 -0.94
N ALA A 18 13.73 -26.86 0.05
CA ALA A 18 14.52 -26.02 0.95
C ALA A 18 15.41 -25.05 0.15
N VAL A 19 15.52 -23.80 0.63
CA VAL A 19 16.28 -22.72 -0.02
C VAL A 19 17.72 -23.16 -0.28
N THR A 20 18.03 -23.56 -1.51
CA THR A 20 19.40 -23.86 -1.91
C THR A 20 20.12 -22.55 -2.23
N SER A 21 21.27 -22.33 -1.59
CA SER A 21 22.15 -21.22 -1.97
C SER A 21 22.45 -21.26 -3.46
N GLY A 22 22.28 -20.14 -4.14
CA GLY A 22 22.60 -20.04 -5.55
C GLY A 22 22.69 -18.61 -6.04
N SER A 23 23.05 -18.46 -7.31
CA SER A 23 23.12 -17.17 -7.99
C SER A 23 22.66 -17.29 -9.43
N ILE A 24 22.11 -16.20 -9.96
CA ILE A 24 21.70 -16.06 -11.35
C ILE A 24 22.16 -14.72 -11.90
N THR A 25 22.59 -14.70 -13.15
CA THR A 25 22.94 -13.46 -13.86
C THR A 25 21.73 -12.94 -14.60
N ILE A 26 21.40 -11.67 -14.39
CA ILE A 26 20.41 -10.91 -15.14
C ILE A 26 21.10 -9.81 -15.97
N HIS A 27 20.37 -9.29 -16.95
CA HIS A 27 20.90 -8.33 -17.93
C HIS A 27 20.00 -7.09 -18.04
N PRO A 28 19.99 -6.21 -17.02
CA PRO A 28 19.11 -5.05 -16.99
C PRO A 28 19.39 -4.08 -18.13
N LEU A 29 18.33 -3.44 -18.64
CA LEU A 29 18.45 -2.38 -19.65
C LEU A 29 18.62 -1.02 -18.98
N PHE A 30 19.50 -0.18 -19.52
CA PHE A 30 19.75 1.17 -19.01
C PHE A 30 19.78 2.20 -20.14
N VAL A 31 19.73 3.48 -19.77
CA VAL A 31 19.83 4.63 -20.67
C VAL A 31 20.98 5.52 -20.20
N GLN A 32 21.74 6.04 -21.16
CA GLN A 32 22.79 7.03 -20.94
C GLN A 32 22.73 8.08 -22.07
N GLY A 33 22.19 9.26 -21.76
CA GLY A 33 21.93 10.29 -22.77
C GLY A 33 20.89 9.79 -23.79
N ASP A 34 21.23 9.87 -25.07
CA ASP A 34 20.43 9.41 -26.21
C ASP A 34 20.67 7.94 -26.59
N SER A 35 21.47 7.23 -25.79
CA SER A 35 21.86 5.83 -26.03
C SER A 35 21.30 4.89 -24.96
N GLY A 36 21.02 3.65 -25.35
CA GLY A 36 20.67 2.58 -24.42
C GLY A 36 21.73 1.50 -24.38
N GLY A 37 21.70 0.69 -23.32
CA GLY A 37 22.64 -0.41 -23.16
C GLY A 37 22.09 -1.56 -22.34
N VAL A 38 22.90 -2.62 -22.23
CA VAL A 38 22.58 -3.81 -21.44
C VAL A 38 23.66 -4.01 -20.38
N GLY A 39 23.25 -3.92 -19.12
CA GLY A 39 24.10 -4.14 -17.96
C GLY A 39 24.25 -5.63 -17.63
N THR A 40 25.03 -5.91 -16.58
CA THR A 40 25.15 -7.24 -16.00
C THR A 40 25.03 -7.11 -14.49
N GLU A 41 24.13 -7.90 -13.90
CA GLU A 41 23.94 -7.95 -12.46
C GLU A 41 23.81 -9.42 -12.04
N VAL A 42 24.47 -9.79 -10.94
CA VAL A 42 24.36 -11.13 -10.37
C VAL A 42 23.55 -11.05 -9.09
N ILE A 43 22.44 -11.78 -9.10
CA ILE A 43 21.52 -11.90 -7.99
C ILE A 43 21.80 -13.24 -7.30
N SER A 44 21.78 -13.26 -5.98
CA SER A 44 21.95 -14.48 -5.19
C SER A 44 20.97 -14.53 -4.03
N ARG A 45 20.63 -15.74 -3.61
CA ARG A 45 19.84 -16.02 -2.42
C ARG A 45 20.54 -17.13 -1.64
N ARG A 46 20.61 -16.98 -0.32
CA ARG A 46 21.10 -18.01 0.59
C ARG A 46 20.28 -18.00 1.89
N PRO A 47 20.18 -19.15 2.59
CA PRO A 47 19.52 -19.20 3.90
C PRO A 47 20.13 -18.22 4.90
N SER A 48 19.31 -17.78 5.85
CA SER A 48 19.75 -16.92 6.95
C SER A 48 20.01 -17.76 8.21
N ALA A 49 21.26 -17.82 8.66
CA ALA A 49 21.62 -18.58 9.86
C ALA A 49 21.18 -17.89 11.17
N ASP A 50 21.03 -16.58 11.15
CA ASP A 50 20.56 -15.76 12.28
C ASP A 50 19.08 -15.37 12.13
N HIS A 51 18.35 -16.05 11.24
CA HIS A 51 16.94 -15.77 10.92
C HIS A 51 16.64 -14.32 10.51
N SER A 52 17.63 -13.50 10.14
CA SER A 52 17.35 -12.12 9.71
C SER A 52 17.10 -12.02 8.20
N PHE A 53 16.28 -11.05 7.79
CA PHE A 53 16.13 -10.62 6.39
C PHE A 53 17.18 -9.55 6.07
N ARG A 54 18.04 -9.78 5.07
CA ARG A 54 19.13 -8.86 4.73
C ARG A 54 19.43 -8.84 3.24
N LEU A 55 19.65 -7.63 2.73
CA LEU A 55 20.21 -7.39 1.42
C LEU A 55 21.70 -7.07 1.51
N GLU A 56 22.46 -7.61 0.56
CA GLU A 56 23.91 -7.42 0.41
C GLU A 56 24.16 -6.80 -0.96
N PHE A 57 24.80 -5.64 -0.98
CA PHE A 57 25.12 -4.94 -2.23
C PHE A 57 26.63 -5.00 -2.47
N SER A 58 27.01 -5.29 -3.71
CA SER A 58 28.40 -5.26 -4.17
C SER A 58 28.47 -4.43 -5.45
N GLU A 59 29.33 -3.42 -5.45
CA GLU A 59 29.61 -2.52 -6.58
C GLU A 59 31.11 -2.55 -6.91
N ASP A 60 31.46 -2.32 -8.18
CA ASP A 60 32.84 -2.20 -8.66
C ASP A 60 33.24 -0.77 -9.03
N GLU A 61 32.29 0.18 -8.97
CA GLU A 61 32.50 1.62 -9.11
C GLU A 61 32.02 2.33 -7.83
N VAL A 62 32.75 3.38 -7.41
CA VAL A 62 32.42 4.13 -6.18
C VAL A 62 31.08 4.85 -6.37
N GLY A 63 30.07 4.50 -5.56
CA GLY A 63 28.73 5.03 -5.73
C GLY A 63 28.03 4.50 -6.98
N GLY A 64 28.49 3.35 -7.50
CA GLY A 64 27.95 2.72 -8.70
C GLY A 64 26.49 2.29 -8.55
N LEU A 65 25.98 2.15 -7.31
CA LEU A 65 24.58 1.84 -7.04
C LEU A 65 23.86 2.98 -6.31
N GLY A 66 22.98 3.68 -7.03
CA GLY A 66 22.12 4.73 -6.48
C GLY A 66 20.93 4.23 -5.67
N ASP A 67 20.24 5.16 -5.01
CA ASP A 67 19.19 4.87 -4.04
C ASP A 67 17.96 4.24 -4.68
N SER A 68 17.61 4.63 -5.91
CA SER A 68 16.46 4.06 -6.62
C SER A 68 16.69 2.60 -6.99
N SER A 69 17.92 2.26 -7.43
CA SER A 69 18.31 0.88 -7.69
C SER A 69 18.32 0.02 -6.41
N ARG A 70 18.71 0.59 -5.27
CA ARG A 70 18.66 -0.08 -3.95
C ARG A 70 17.22 -0.37 -3.54
N ALA A 71 16.34 0.63 -3.64
CA ALA A 71 14.91 0.49 -3.35
C ALA A 71 14.26 -0.60 -4.21
N ALA A 72 14.54 -0.63 -5.52
CA ALA A 72 14.02 -1.68 -6.41
C ALA A 72 14.54 -3.09 -6.06
N SER A 73 15.74 -3.20 -5.49
CA SER A 73 16.28 -4.48 -5.02
C SER A 73 15.57 -4.96 -3.74
N TRP A 74 15.25 -4.04 -2.82
CA TRP A 74 14.39 -4.32 -1.66
C TRP A 74 12.99 -4.76 -2.09
N GLY A 75 12.36 -4.01 -2.99
CA GLY A 75 11.05 -4.36 -3.56
C GLY A 75 11.07 -5.76 -4.18
N ALA A 76 12.08 -6.07 -5.01
CA ALA A 76 12.20 -7.38 -5.62
C ALA A 76 12.35 -8.53 -4.61
N ALA A 77 13.16 -8.36 -3.56
CA ALA A 77 13.34 -9.37 -2.51
C ALA A 77 12.07 -9.60 -1.70
N ILE A 78 11.34 -8.53 -1.37
CA ILE A 78 10.09 -8.62 -0.60
C ILE A 78 8.99 -9.23 -1.45
N THR A 79 8.74 -8.69 -2.65
CA THR A 79 7.70 -9.19 -3.55
C THR A 79 7.93 -10.66 -3.91
N SER A 80 9.16 -11.06 -4.27
CA SER A 80 9.43 -12.49 -4.54
C SER A 80 9.12 -13.39 -3.34
N THR A 81 9.46 -12.95 -2.12
CA THR A 81 9.19 -13.69 -0.88
C THR A 81 7.68 -13.82 -0.60
N LEU A 82 6.93 -12.73 -0.76
CA LEU A 82 5.47 -12.70 -0.54
C LEU A 82 4.72 -13.58 -1.56
N LEU A 83 5.12 -13.54 -2.83
CA LEU A 83 4.45 -14.30 -3.90
C LEU A 83 4.68 -15.81 -3.80
N THR A 84 5.85 -16.24 -3.31
CA THR A 84 6.17 -17.67 -3.20
C THR A 84 5.83 -18.27 -1.84
N GLY A 85 5.46 -17.45 -0.85
CA GLY A 85 5.21 -17.89 0.51
C GLY A 85 6.45 -18.51 1.17
N GLN A 86 7.64 -18.08 0.74
CA GLN A 86 8.92 -18.51 1.33
C GLN A 86 9.08 -17.97 2.76
N PRO A 87 9.98 -18.54 3.58
CA PRO A 87 10.34 -17.95 4.86
C PRO A 87 10.74 -16.47 4.67
N LEU A 88 10.29 -15.62 5.60
CA LEU A 88 10.55 -14.17 5.53
C LEU A 88 12.03 -13.85 5.79
N GLU A 89 12.78 -14.76 6.41
CA GLU A 89 14.22 -14.64 6.57
C GLU A 89 14.99 -15.04 5.31
N GLY A 90 16.14 -14.39 5.10
CA GLY A 90 16.98 -14.68 3.95
C GLY A 90 18.09 -13.67 3.73
N ARG A 91 19.08 -14.08 2.95
CA ARG A 91 20.19 -13.24 2.50
C ARG A 91 20.10 -13.11 0.98
N TYR A 92 19.91 -11.88 0.52
CA TYR A 92 19.73 -11.54 -0.89
C TYR A 92 20.92 -10.70 -1.35
N GLY A 93 21.73 -11.22 -2.26
CA GLY A 93 22.90 -10.51 -2.76
C GLY A 93 22.65 -9.93 -4.15
N PHE A 94 22.96 -8.65 -4.33
CA PHE A 94 22.89 -7.92 -5.60
C PHE A 94 24.29 -7.39 -5.92
N ARG A 95 24.92 -7.98 -6.94
CA ARG A 95 26.24 -7.57 -7.41
C ARG A 95 26.11 -6.89 -8.77
N ILE A 96 26.31 -5.59 -8.79
CA ILE A 96 26.21 -4.73 -9.98
C ILE A 96 27.60 -4.48 -10.55
N THR A 97 27.70 -4.40 -11.87
CA THR A 97 28.88 -3.90 -12.58
C THR A 97 28.57 -2.59 -13.27
N GLY A 98 29.40 -1.57 -13.02
CA GLY A 98 29.26 -0.21 -13.52
C GLY A 98 28.39 0.70 -12.64
N ALA A 99 28.09 1.90 -13.15
CA ALA A 99 27.21 2.87 -12.50
C ALA A 99 25.78 2.75 -13.04
N ILE A 100 24.84 2.32 -12.20
CA ILE A 100 23.42 2.14 -12.54
C ILE A 100 22.55 2.73 -11.43
N ASP A 101 21.70 3.69 -11.79
CA ASP A 101 20.61 4.15 -10.94
C ASP A 101 19.26 4.10 -11.68
N GLY A 102 18.21 3.74 -10.93
CA GLY A 102 16.84 3.70 -11.42
C GLY A 102 16.09 2.40 -11.06
N PRO A 103 14.77 2.49 -10.83
CA PRO A 103 13.99 1.33 -10.38
C PRO A 103 13.63 0.35 -11.52
N SER A 104 13.99 0.68 -12.77
CA SER A 104 13.51 0.02 -13.99
C SER A 104 13.95 -1.43 -14.22
N ALA A 105 14.75 -1.99 -13.30
CA ALA A 105 15.13 -3.40 -13.27
C ALA A 105 14.37 -4.21 -12.21
N GLY A 106 13.46 -3.60 -11.44
CA GLY A 106 12.75 -4.25 -10.33
C GLY A 106 12.04 -5.54 -10.73
N ALA A 107 11.30 -5.53 -11.85
CA ALA A 107 10.63 -6.74 -12.33
C ALA A 107 11.60 -7.83 -12.77
N LEU A 108 12.69 -7.46 -13.47
CA LEU A 108 13.73 -8.40 -13.90
C LEU A 108 14.44 -9.04 -12.69
N LYS A 109 14.72 -8.24 -11.65
CA LYS A 109 15.30 -8.71 -10.39
C LYS A 109 14.38 -9.71 -9.70
N THR A 110 13.09 -9.41 -9.67
CA THR A 110 12.06 -10.28 -9.07
C THR A 110 11.98 -11.61 -9.80
N VAL A 111 11.87 -11.61 -11.14
CA VAL A 111 11.87 -12.84 -11.94
C VAL A 111 13.17 -13.63 -11.75
N GLY A 112 14.32 -12.96 -11.65
CA GLY A 112 15.60 -13.59 -11.34
C GLY A 112 15.58 -14.32 -9.99
N LEU A 113 15.06 -13.69 -8.94
CA LEU A 113 14.88 -14.34 -7.64
C LEU A 113 13.91 -15.53 -7.70
N LEU A 114 12.75 -15.37 -8.34
CA LEU A 114 11.78 -16.46 -8.52
C LEU A 114 12.37 -17.64 -9.29
N ALA A 115 13.18 -17.38 -10.33
CA ALA A 115 13.85 -18.42 -11.09
C ALA A 115 14.88 -19.14 -10.23
N LEU A 116 15.67 -18.39 -9.46
CA LEU A 116 16.67 -18.94 -8.55
C LEU A 116 16.04 -19.83 -7.48
N GLU A 117 14.93 -19.40 -6.88
CA GLU A 117 14.19 -20.16 -5.87
C GLU A 117 13.65 -21.49 -6.39
N ARG A 118 13.27 -21.53 -7.67
CA ARG A 118 12.76 -22.73 -8.33
C ARG A 118 13.85 -23.58 -8.99
N GLY A 119 15.11 -23.16 -8.89
CA GLY A 119 16.23 -23.83 -9.55
C GLY A 119 16.16 -23.76 -11.08
N GLU A 120 15.46 -22.76 -11.61
CA GLU A 120 15.22 -22.53 -13.03
C GLU A 120 16.25 -21.55 -13.63
N LYS A 121 16.37 -21.55 -14.96
CA LYS A 121 17.30 -20.67 -15.69
C LYS A 121 16.53 -19.68 -16.54
N LEU A 122 17.09 -18.48 -16.67
CA LEU A 122 16.61 -17.49 -17.64
C LEU A 122 17.07 -17.88 -19.05
N LYS A 123 16.23 -17.62 -20.04
CA LYS A 123 16.53 -17.82 -21.45
C LYS A 123 17.64 -16.85 -21.87
N PRO A 124 18.62 -17.32 -22.66
CA PRO A 124 19.62 -16.42 -23.22
C PRO A 124 18.96 -15.42 -24.18
N LYS A 125 19.49 -14.20 -24.25
CA LYS A 125 19.06 -13.15 -25.20
C LYS A 125 17.58 -12.75 -25.10
N VAL A 126 16.99 -12.95 -23.93
CA VAL A 126 15.70 -12.37 -23.51
C VAL A 126 15.97 -11.49 -22.29
N THR A 127 15.46 -10.27 -22.30
CA THR A 127 15.57 -9.35 -21.15
C THR A 127 14.31 -8.49 -21.04
N MET A 128 14.23 -7.63 -20.04
CA MET A 128 13.10 -6.73 -19.83
C MET A 128 13.49 -5.44 -19.13
N THR A 129 12.55 -4.50 -19.14
CA THR A 129 12.54 -3.32 -18.26
C THR A 129 11.15 -3.17 -17.65
N GLY A 130 11.08 -2.62 -16.44
CA GLY A 130 9.85 -2.44 -15.66
C GLY A 130 10.15 -2.33 -14.16
N THR A 131 9.41 -1.47 -13.46
CA THR A 131 9.43 -1.46 -11.99
C THR A 131 8.64 -2.66 -11.45
N ILE A 132 8.65 -2.86 -10.13
CA ILE A 132 7.90 -3.95 -9.49
C ILE A 132 7.07 -3.40 -8.35
N ASN A 133 5.81 -3.82 -8.29
CA ASN A 133 4.90 -3.49 -7.20
C ASN A 133 4.70 -4.69 -6.26
N SER A 134 4.02 -4.48 -5.11
CA SER A 134 3.90 -5.51 -4.06
C SER A 134 3.13 -6.76 -4.49
N THR A 135 2.14 -6.59 -5.38
CA THR A 135 1.32 -7.65 -5.99
C THR A 135 2.04 -8.41 -7.10
N GLY A 136 3.25 -7.98 -7.48
CA GLY A 136 3.97 -8.53 -8.61
C GLY A 136 3.58 -7.91 -9.95
N THR A 137 2.81 -6.84 -9.97
CA THR A 137 2.50 -6.07 -11.18
C THR A 137 3.72 -5.27 -11.62
N ILE A 138 3.84 -5.03 -12.93
CA ILE A 138 4.99 -4.37 -13.54
C ILE A 138 4.61 -2.93 -13.86
N GLY A 139 5.24 -1.98 -13.15
CA GLY A 139 5.01 -0.56 -13.37
C GLY A 139 5.84 0.04 -14.51
N PRO A 140 5.45 1.25 -14.96
CA PRO A 140 6.02 1.90 -16.13
C PRO A 140 7.45 2.40 -15.91
N VAL A 141 8.15 2.62 -17.02
CA VAL A 141 9.53 3.14 -17.03
C VAL A 141 9.76 4.10 -18.19
N GLY A 142 10.74 4.99 -18.04
CA GLY A 142 11.21 5.87 -19.13
C GLY A 142 12.23 5.21 -20.07
N GLY A 143 12.45 5.85 -21.22
CA GLY A 143 13.53 5.55 -22.16
C GLY A 143 13.46 4.18 -22.83
N ILE A 144 12.24 3.69 -23.09
CA ILE A 144 12.04 2.38 -23.72
C ILE A 144 12.61 2.33 -25.16
N PRO A 145 12.44 3.35 -26.03
CA PRO A 145 13.02 3.33 -27.37
C PRO A 145 14.55 3.13 -27.34
N GLU A 146 15.26 3.87 -26.47
CA GLU A 146 16.71 3.78 -26.31
C GLU A 146 17.12 2.40 -25.77
N LYS A 147 16.41 1.88 -24.77
CA LYS A 147 16.64 0.54 -24.20
C LYS A 147 16.47 -0.57 -25.24
N VAL A 148 15.44 -0.49 -26.09
CA VAL A 148 15.21 -1.47 -27.17
C VAL A 148 16.33 -1.41 -28.21
N LYS A 149 16.80 -0.20 -28.58
CA LYS A 149 17.97 -0.03 -29.47
C LYS A 149 19.23 -0.65 -28.88
N GLY A 150 19.54 -0.33 -27.62
CA GLY A 150 20.69 -0.90 -26.92
C GLY A 150 20.63 -2.44 -26.81
N ALA A 151 19.45 -2.99 -26.58
CA ALA A 151 19.24 -4.44 -26.59
C ALA A 151 19.51 -5.06 -27.98
N ALA A 152 19.05 -4.42 -29.05
CA ALA A 152 19.29 -4.85 -30.42
C ALA A 152 20.79 -4.83 -30.78
N GLU A 153 21.49 -3.77 -30.39
CA GLU A 153 22.95 -3.64 -30.56
C GLU A 153 23.71 -4.75 -29.83
N ALA A 154 23.29 -5.07 -28.59
CA ALA A 154 23.79 -6.17 -27.78
C ALA A 154 23.29 -7.58 -28.23
N LYS A 155 22.58 -7.66 -29.36
CA LYS A 155 22.08 -8.88 -29.99
C LYS A 155 21.10 -9.67 -29.11
N TYR A 156 20.28 -8.97 -28.32
CA TYR A 156 19.11 -9.57 -27.69
C TYR A 156 18.03 -9.80 -28.75
N THR A 157 17.28 -10.88 -28.58
CA THR A 157 16.24 -11.29 -29.55
C THR A 157 14.84 -10.94 -29.07
N LYS A 158 14.67 -10.71 -27.77
CA LYS A 158 13.40 -10.35 -27.17
C LYS A 158 13.59 -9.39 -25.99
N VAL A 159 12.73 -8.37 -25.92
CA VAL A 159 12.66 -7.39 -24.83
C VAL A 159 11.22 -7.32 -24.32
N LEU A 160 11.02 -7.51 -23.02
CA LEU A 160 9.72 -7.29 -22.40
C LEU A 160 9.64 -5.85 -21.86
N ILE A 161 8.48 -5.22 -22.02
CA ILE A 161 8.20 -3.86 -21.58
C ILE A 161 6.91 -3.84 -20.76
N PRO A 162 6.68 -2.81 -19.91
CA PRO A 162 5.45 -2.72 -19.13
C PRO A 162 4.21 -2.57 -20.03
N LEU A 163 3.10 -3.14 -19.56
CA LEU A 163 1.80 -3.06 -20.22
C LEU A 163 1.37 -1.60 -20.42
N GLY A 164 0.92 -1.26 -21.65
CA GLY A 164 0.46 0.08 -21.99
C GLY A 164 1.55 1.02 -22.50
N GLN A 165 2.81 0.57 -22.56
CA GLN A 165 3.94 1.38 -23.00
C GLN A 165 4.43 1.09 -24.43
N ARG A 166 3.62 0.41 -25.27
CA ARG A 166 3.94 0.23 -26.70
C ARG A 166 4.25 1.55 -27.43
N ASN A 167 3.54 2.62 -27.10
CA ASN A 167 3.88 3.97 -27.57
C ASN A 167 4.61 4.68 -26.43
N SER A 168 5.92 4.87 -26.57
CA SER A 168 6.76 5.48 -25.55
C SER A 168 7.51 6.69 -26.09
N PRO A 169 7.69 7.76 -25.28
CA PRO A 169 8.48 8.90 -25.68
C PRO A 169 9.96 8.52 -25.78
N ASP A 170 10.63 9.02 -26.81
CA ASP A 170 12.09 9.05 -26.89
C ASP A 170 12.68 10.20 -26.06
N GLU A 171 14.01 10.34 -26.05
CA GLU A 171 14.74 11.44 -25.39
C GLU A 171 14.25 12.86 -25.77
N LYS A 172 13.61 13.01 -26.95
CA LYS A 172 13.07 14.27 -27.45
C LYS A 172 11.58 14.44 -27.19
N GLY A 173 10.96 13.48 -26.51
CA GLY A 173 9.53 13.43 -26.22
C GLY A 173 8.66 12.98 -27.39
N ALA A 174 9.23 12.51 -28.50
CA ALA A 174 8.47 12.02 -29.63
C ALA A 174 7.95 10.60 -29.36
N GLN A 175 6.66 10.36 -29.62
CA GLN A 175 6.05 9.04 -29.39
C GLN A 175 6.49 8.02 -30.43
N VAL A 176 7.05 6.90 -29.95
CA VAL A 176 7.56 5.81 -30.78
C VAL A 176 6.79 4.51 -30.52
N ASP A 177 6.31 3.86 -31.59
CA ASP A 177 5.77 2.49 -31.54
C ASP A 177 6.94 1.50 -31.40
N VAL A 178 7.37 1.25 -30.16
CA VAL A 178 8.58 0.46 -29.85
C VAL A 178 8.47 -1.01 -30.28
N VAL A 179 7.23 -1.52 -30.42
CA VAL A 179 6.99 -2.86 -30.97
C VAL A 179 7.35 -2.91 -32.46
N ARG A 180 7.00 -1.87 -33.21
CA ARG A 180 7.37 -1.77 -34.63
C ARG A 180 8.84 -1.50 -34.80
N GLU A 181 9.41 -0.61 -34.00
CA GLU A 181 10.84 -0.28 -34.04
C GLU A 181 11.68 -1.51 -33.69
N GLY A 182 11.34 -2.23 -32.61
CA GLY A 182 11.99 -3.48 -32.25
C GLY A 182 12.03 -4.48 -33.40
N ARG A 183 10.90 -4.71 -34.10
CA ARG A 183 10.85 -5.60 -35.27
C ARG A 183 11.78 -5.17 -36.39
N GLN A 184 11.93 -3.87 -36.64
CA GLN A 184 12.86 -3.34 -37.65
C GLN A 184 14.33 -3.58 -37.24
N LEU A 185 14.60 -3.57 -35.93
CA LEU A 185 15.91 -3.84 -35.36
C LEU A 185 16.19 -5.34 -35.14
N GLY A 186 15.23 -6.22 -35.42
CA GLY A 186 15.36 -7.66 -35.23
C GLY A 186 15.13 -8.13 -33.78
N VAL A 187 14.41 -7.35 -32.98
CA VAL A 187 14.05 -7.63 -31.58
C VAL A 187 12.54 -7.80 -31.46
N ASP A 188 12.08 -8.90 -30.87
CA ASP A 188 10.68 -9.08 -30.50
C ASP A 188 10.37 -8.30 -29.22
N VAL A 189 9.47 -7.33 -29.27
CA VAL A 189 9.09 -6.51 -28.11
C VAL A 189 7.69 -6.91 -27.67
N VAL A 190 7.55 -7.27 -26.39
CA VAL A 190 6.32 -7.84 -25.81
C VAL A 190 5.93 -7.05 -24.57
N GLU A 191 4.68 -6.61 -24.50
CA GLU A 191 4.09 -6.00 -23.30
C GLU A 191 3.75 -7.09 -22.28
N VAL A 192 4.08 -6.85 -21.01
CA VAL A 192 3.76 -7.72 -19.86
C VAL A 192 3.22 -6.89 -18.70
N GLY A 193 2.14 -7.35 -18.07
CA GLY A 193 1.47 -6.66 -16.97
C GLY A 193 1.97 -7.08 -15.58
N ASP A 194 2.53 -8.28 -15.45
CA ASP A 194 2.93 -8.84 -14.17
C ASP A 194 4.11 -9.84 -14.27
N VAL A 195 4.61 -10.25 -13.10
CA VAL A 195 5.69 -11.22 -12.98
C VAL A 195 5.32 -12.62 -13.47
N TYR A 196 4.04 -13.02 -13.49
CA TYR A 196 3.64 -14.34 -13.99
C TYR A 196 3.83 -14.43 -15.51
N GLU A 197 3.48 -13.36 -16.22
CA GLU A 197 3.72 -13.20 -17.65
C GLU A 197 5.21 -13.06 -17.96
N ALA A 198 5.91 -12.18 -17.23
CA ALA A 198 7.34 -11.95 -17.44
C ALA A 198 8.16 -13.23 -17.15
N TYR A 199 7.82 -13.97 -16.09
CA TYR A 199 8.44 -15.25 -15.78
C TYR A 199 8.29 -16.24 -16.93
N ARG A 200 7.09 -16.36 -17.50
CA ARG A 200 6.83 -17.24 -18.65
C ARG A 200 7.69 -16.90 -19.85
N GLU A 201 7.80 -15.62 -20.17
CA GLU A 201 8.62 -15.18 -21.29
C GLU A 201 10.12 -15.41 -21.02
N LEU A 202 10.59 -15.07 -19.82
CA LEU A 202 12.00 -15.15 -19.42
C LEU A 202 12.52 -16.56 -19.14
N THR A 203 11.71 -17.50 -18.65
CA THR A 203 12.14 -18.86 -18.30
C THR A 203 11.56 -19.93 -19.24
N GLY A 204 10.41 -19.66 -19.87
CA GLY A 204 9.64 -20.66 -20.62
C GLY A 204 8.85 -21.62 -19.73
N LYS A 205 8.79 -21.37 -18.43
CA LYS A 205 8.00 -22.11 -17.43
C LYS A 205 6.79 -21.28 -17.00
N ARG A 206 5.96 -21.79 -16.10
CA ARG A 206 4.78 -21.06 -15.59
C ARG A 206 4.80 -21.08 -14.07
N LEU A 207 4.50 -19.93 -13.49
CA LEU A 207 4.09 -19.81 -12.10
C LEU A 207 2.58 -20.09 -12.03
N ALA A 208 2.11 -20.64 -10.92
CA ALA A 208 0.68 -20.75 -10.66
C ALA A 208 0.11 -19.34 -10.44
N VAL A 209 -0.79 -18.92 -11.32
CA VAL A 209 -1.53 -17.66 -11.14
C VAL A 209 -2.60 -17.93 -10.08
N PRO A 210 -2.65 -17.14 -9.00
CA PRO A 210 -3.72 -17.23 -8.00
C PRO A 210 -5.08 -17.06 -8.67
N ASP A 211 -6.04 -17.91 -8.29
CA ASP A 211 -7.43 -17.84 -8.72
C ASP A 211 -8.30 -18.16 -7.50
N ALA A 212 -9.43 -17.48 -7.38
CA ALA A 212 -10.35 -17.64 -6.27
C ALA A 212 -11.46 -18.63 -6.65
N ASP A 213 -11.88 -19.50 -5.72
CA ASP A 213 -12.96 -20.47 -5.99
C ASP A 213 -14.36 -19.79 -6.01
N GLY A 214 -14.41 -18.49 -5.68
CA GLY A 214 -15.58 -17.61 -5.74
C GLY A 214 -15.39 -16.35 -4.89
N ASP A 215 -16.42 -15.50 -4.85
CA ASP A 215 -16.37 -14.29 -4.01
C ASP A 215 -16.37 -14.64 -2.51
N PRO A 216 -15.36 -14.20 -1.75
CA PRO A 216 -15.30 -14.41 -0.31
C PRO A 216 -16.50 -13.83 0.45
N ARG A 217 -17.07 -14.62 1.39
CA ARG A 217 -18.10 -14.21 2.36
C ARG A 217 -17.73 -14.57 3.80
N LEU A 218 -18.28 -13.84 4.77
CA LEU A 218 -18.16 -14.17 6.18
C LEU A 218 -18.96 -15.44 6.53
N ASP A 219 -18.51 -16.18 7.55
CA ASP A 219 -19.34 -17.18 8.23
C ASP A 219 -20.40 -16.52 9.10
N ASP A 220 -21.47 -17.26 9.45
CA ASP A 220 -22.62 -16.73 10.22
C ASP A 220 -22.23 -16.00 11.50
N ARG A 221 -21.25 -16.53 12.27
CA ARG A 221 -20.85 -15.93 13.55
C ARG A 221 -20.11 -14.61 13.31
N SER A 222 -19.19 -14.59 12.36
CA SER A 222 -18.47 -13.38 11.98
C SER A 222 -19.41 -12.35 11.36
N TYR A 223 -20.38 -12.79 10.56
CA TYR A 223 -21.43 -11.96 9.96
C TYR A 223 -22.23 -11.21 11.03
N ASP A 224 -22.82 -11.92 12.00
CA ASP A 224 -23.64 -11.31 13.05
C ASP A 224 -22.85 -10.26 13.86
N LYS A 225 -21.58 -10.57 14.12
CA LYS A 225 -20.67 -9.70 14.86
C LYS A 225 -20.35 -8.42 14.10
N VAL A 226 -20.10 -8.53 12.80
CA VAL A 226 -19.83 -7.39 11.92
C VAL A 226 -21.10 -6.56 11.73
N ASP A 227 -22.26 -7.18 11.51
CA ASP A 227 -23.55 -6.49 11.34
C ASP A 227 -23.93 -5.61 12.55
N ALA A 228 -23.62 -6.08 13.76
CA ALA A 228 -23.78 -5.29 14.97
C ALA A 228 -22.93 -4.00 14.94
N GLN A 229 -21.69 -4.08 14.44
CA GLN A 229 -20.81 -2.92 14.32
C GLN A 229 -21.20 -2.00 13.15
N VAL A 230 -21.73 -2.54 12.05
CA VAL A 230 -22.37 -1.71 10.99
C VAL A 230 -23.50 -0.88 11.60
N THR A 231 -24.35 -1.51 12.43
CA THR A 231 -25.46 -0.84 13.09
C THR A 231 -24.99 0.25 14.04
N ALA A 232 -23.94 -0.02 14.82
CA ALA A 232 -23.34 0.97 15.72
C ALA A 232 -22.76 2.17 14.95
N ALA A 233 -21.99 1.93 13.88
CA ALA A 233 -21.38 2.98 13.07
C ALA A 233 -22.42 3.85 12.36
N LEU A 234 -23.46 3.26 11.76
CA LEU A 234 -24.57 4.04 11.18
C LEU A 234 -25.36 4.82 12.24
N GLY A 235 -25.38 4.33 13.49
CA GLY A 235 -25.91 5.08 14.63
C GLY A 235 -25.09 6.33 14.92
N ARG A 236 -23.76 6.20 14.99
CA ARG A 236 -22.82 7.32 15.16
C ARG A 236 -22.93 8.34 14.03
N TYR A 237 -22.96 7.87 12.78
CA TYR A 237 -23.19 8.72 11.61
C TYR A 237 -24.46 9.57 11.76
N ARG A 238 -25.60 8.95 12.10
CA ARG A 238 -26.88 9.68 12.27
C ARG A 238 -26.83 10.71 13.39
N ALA A 239 -26.18 10.40 14.51
CA ALA A 239 -25.98 11.35 15.60
C ALA A 239 -25.15 12.56 15.12
N ALA A 240 -24.04 12.32 14.44
CA ALA A 240 -23.22 13.39 13.88
C ALA A 240 -23.96 14.23 12.81
N VAL A 241 -24.86 13.62 12.02
CA VAL A 241 -25.76 14.36 11.12
C VAL A 241 -26.69 15.32 11.90
N GLN A 242 -27.21 14.89 13.04
CA GLN A 242 -28.05 15.73 13.89
C GLN A 242 -27.23 16.89 14.49
N ASP A 243 -26.08 16.59 15.07
CA ASP A 243 -25.18 17.58 15.67
C ASP A 243 -24.75 18.63 14.64
N TYR A 244 -24.39 18.20 13.42
CA TYR A 244 -24.10 19.11 12.32
C TYR A 244 -25.31 19.92 11.88
N GLY A 245 -26.52 19.33 11.88
CA GLY A 245 -27.76 20.02 11.53
C GLY A 245 -28.11 21.17 12.48
N ASP A 246 -27.70 21.06 13.75
CA ASP A 246 -27.98 22.02 14.81
C ASP A 246 -27.06 23.26 14.77
N VAL A 247 -25.95 23.21 14.01
CA VAL A 247 -25.08 24.39 13.81
C VAL A 247 -25.69 25.39 12.81
N SER A 248 -25.20 26.64 12.87
CA SER A 248 -25.71 27.72 12.02
C SER A 248 -25.60 27.40 10.52
N ALA A 249 -26.56 27.90 9.73
CA ALA A 249 -26.57 27.71 8.28
C ALA A 249 -25.31 28.27 7.58
N ALA A 250 -24.69 29.31 8.14
CA ALA A 250 -23.46 29.89 7.61
C ALA A 250 -22.27 28.92 7.72
N VAL A 251 -22.10 28.26 8.88
CA VAL A 251 -21.03 27.27 9.04
C VAL A 251 -21.31 26.02 8.24
N ARG A 252 -22.57 25.56 8.16
CA ARG A 252 -22.92 24.45 7.28
C ARG A 252 -22.58 24.75 5.82
N SER A 253 -22.98 25.91 5.31
CA SER A 253 -22.66 26.31 3.94
C SER A 253 -21.16 26.36 3.67
N SER A 254 -20.35 26.72 4.67
CA SER A 254 -18.88 26.76 4.54
C SER A 254 -18.24 25.37 4.57
N LEU A 255 -18.81 24.41 5.31
CA LEU A 255 -18.28 23.05 5.40
C LEU A 255 -18.83 22.15 4.28
N ASP A 256 -20.04 22.42 3.78
CA ASP A 256 -20.60 21.72 2.63
C ASP A 256 -19.74 21.89 1.36
N SER A 257 -19.04 23.03 1.23
CA SER A 257 -18.13 23.29 0.10
C SER A 257 -16.88 22.40 0.12
N SER A 258 -16.52 21.82 1.27
CA SER A 258 -15.42 20.84 1.36
C SER A 258 -15.76 19.51 0.67
N GLY A 259 -17.04 19.23 0.43
CA GLY A 259 -17.51 17.95 -0.10
C GLY A 259 -17.52 16.79 0.91
N VAL A 260 -16.92 16.95 2.09
CA VAL A 260 -16.85 15.90 3.13
C VAL A 260 -18.24 15.45 3.60
N PRO A 261 -19.24 16.33 3.85
CA PRO A 261 -20.58 15.87 4.22
C PRO A 261 -21.25 15.02 3.14
N LYS A 262 -21.00 15.34 1.87
CA LYS A 262 -21.50 14.57 0.73
C LYS A 262 -20.83 13.20 0.67
N GLN A 263 -19.51 13.13 0.84
CA GLN A 263 -18.77 11.88 0.91
C GLN A 263 -19.26 10.98 2.06
N ALA A 264 -19.47 11.56 3.25
CA ALA A 264 -20.01 10.84 4.40
C ALA A 264 -21.39 10.24 4.11
N LYS A 265 -22.26 10.99 3.42
CA LYS A 265 -23.57 10.50 2.98
C LYS A 265 -23.44 9.38 1.95
N THR A 266 -22.57 9.53 0.94
CA THR A 266 -22.34 8.50 -0.08
C THR A 266 -21.91 7.18 0.58
N ALA A 267 -20.94 7.23 1.50
CA ALA A 267 -20.50 6.05 2.25
C ALA A 267 -21.64 5.44 3.09
N ALA A 268 -22.50 6.27 3.73
CA ALA A 268 -23.66 5.77 4.47
C ALA A 268 -24.68 5.05 3.58
N ASP A 269 -24.93 5.57 2.38
CA ASP A 269 -25.81 4.97 1.39
C ASP A 269 -25.21 3.63 0.88
N GLN A 270 -23.92 3.62 0.54
CA GLN A 270 -23.19 2.42 0.12
C GLN A 270 -23.20 1.33 1.20
N ALA A 271 -22.99 1.70 2.46
CA ALA A 271 -23.07 0.78 3.59
C ALA A 271 -24.46 0.13 3.70
N ALA A 272 -25.53 0.90 3.52
CA ALA A 272 -26.90 0.39 3.56
C ALA A 272 -27.18 -0.58 2.38
N ASP A 273 -26.69 -0.24 1.18
CA ASP A 273 -26.87 -1.06 -0.02
C ASP A 273 -26.09 -2.37 0.05
N LEU A 274 -24.84 -2.35 0.54
CA LEU A 274 -24.03 -3.54 0.79
C LEU A 274 -24.70 -4.46 1.81
N ARG A 275 -25.14 -3.89 2.94
CA ARG A 275 -25.83 -4.65 3.99
C ARG A 275 -27.07 -5.34 3.45
N LYS A 276 -27.86 -4.66 2.60
CA LYS A 276 -29.05 -5.23 1.95
C LYS A 276 -28.71 -6.39 1.01
N GLN A 277 -27.53 -6.38 0.40
CA GLN A 277 -27.03 -7.44 -0.48
C GLN A 277 -26.38 -8.61 0.28
N GLY A 278 -26.26 -8.52 1.62
CA GLY A 278 -25.57 -9.52 2.43
C GLY A 278 -24.05 -9.34 2.47
N LEU A 279 -23.52 -8.24 1.93
CA LEU A 279 -22.10 -7.89 1.88
C LEU A 279 -21.72 -7.10 3.14
N VAL A 280 -21.90 -7.72 4.31
CA VAL A 280 -21.84 -6.99 5.57
C VAL A 280 -20.41 -6.56 5.96
N ALA A 281 -19.39 -7.25 5.46
CA ALA A 281 -17.99 -6.90 5.72
C ALA A 281 -17.62 -5.62 4.97
N GLY A 282 -18.05 -5.49 3.70
CA GLY A 282 -17.97 -4.24 2.96
C GLY A 282 -18.81 -3.14 3.61
N ALA A 283 -20.04 -3.48 4.06
CA ALA A 283 -20.92 -2.51 4.73
C ALA A 283 -20.30 -1.92 5.99
N PHE A 284 -19.47 -2.71 6.68
CA PHE A 284 -18.74 -2.26 7.85
C PHE A 284 -17.70 -1.20 7.51
N VAL A 285 -16.89 -1.41 6.46
CA VAL A 285 -15.90 -0.42 6.02
C VAL A 285 -16.58 0.92 5.70
N GLU A 286 -17.61 0.88 4.86
CA GLU A 286 -18.34 2.08 4.44
C GLU A 286 -19.08 2.76 5.61
N ALA A 287 -19.63 1.99 6.54
CA ALA A 287 -20.29 2.56 7.72
C ALA A 287 -19.30 3.26 8.66
N GLN A 288 -18.09 2.69 8.85
CA GLN A 288 -17.04 3.33 9.63
C GLN A 288 -16.58 4.63 8.95
N GLN A 289 -16.37 4.61 7.63
CA GLN A 289 -16.00 5.80 6.86
C GLN A 289 -17.08 6.88 6.95
N ALA A 290 -18.35 6.53 6.76
CA ALA A 290 -19.47 7.45 6.90
C ALA A 290 -19.50 8.12 8.27
N ALA A 291 -19.37 7.32 9.33
CA ALA A 291 -19.35 7.82 10.70
C ALA A 291 -18.16 8.75 10.92
N ALA A 292 -16.94 8.33 10.54
CA ALA A 292 -15.74 9.10 10.78
C ALA A 292 -15.74 10.45 10.04
N LEU A 293 -16.15 10.48 8.77
CA LEU A 293 -16.25 11.70 8.00
C LEU A 293 -17.31 12.65 8.58
N MET A 294 -18.47 12.13 8.99
CA MET A 294 -19.53 12.98 9.53
C MET A 294 -19.21 13.50 10.93
N GLU A 295 -18.61 12.68 11.80
CA GLU A 295 -18.11 13.08 13.12
C GLU A 295 -17.06 14.18 12.99
N THR A 296 -16.14 14.05 12.03
CA THR A 296 -15.13 15.07 11.71
C THR A 296 -15.76 16.41 11.37
N VAL A 297 -16.76 16.41 10.48
CA VAL A 297 -17.46 17.64 10.08
C VAL A 297 -18.25 18.23 11.25
N ALA A 298 -18.97 17.41 12.00
CA ALA A 298 -19.78 17.86 13.14
C ALA A 298 -18.89 18.51 14.23
N ALA A 299 -17.78 17.84 14.60
CA ALA A 299 -16.82 18.36 15.57
C ALA A 299 -16.13 19.63 15.06
N GLY A 300 -15.73 19.66 13.78
CA GLY A 300 -15.19 20.86 13.14
C GLY A 300 -16.18 22.03 13.14
N ALA A 301 -17.46 21.77 12.88
CA ALA A 301 -18.52 22.78 12.91
C ALA A 301 -18.72 23.36 14.31
N GLU A 302 -18.74 22.49 15.33
CA GLU A 302 -18.83 22.90 16.73
C GLU A 302 -17.64 23.79 17.12
N LEU A 303 -16.42 23.42 16.69
CA LEU A 303 -15.22 24.19 16.96
C LEU A 303 -15.29 25.61 16.38
N LEU A 304 -16.01 25.82 15.27
CA LEU A 304 -16.16 27.13 14.64
C LEU A 304 -17.24 28.02 15.28
N THR A 305 -17.98 27.53 16.28
CA THR A 305 -19.03 28.29 16.99
C THR A 305 -18.55 29.63 17.59
N PRO A 306 -17.33 29.75 18.16
CA PRO A 306 -16.82 31.03 18.63
C PRO A 306 -16.69 32.10 17.53
N LEU A 307 -16.38 31.74 16.28
CA LEU A 307 -16.36 32.72 15.18
C LEU A 307 -17.74 33.28 14.89
N GLN A 308 -18.78 32.47 15.05
CA GLN A 308 -20.15 32.92 14.84
C GLN A 308 -20.60 33.88 15.95
N THR A 309 -20.28 33.55 17.19
CA THR A 309 -20.78 34.27 18.38
C THR A 309 -19.94 35.50 18.73
N GLN A 310 -18.64 35.48 18.40
CA GLN A 310 -17.67 36.49 18.84
C GLN A 310 -16.90 37.14 17.65
N GLY A 311 -17.17 36.73 16.41
CA GLY A 311 -16.42 37.19 15.24
C GLY A 311 -14.94 36.80 15.32
N LEU A 312 -14.06 37.62 14.73
CA LEU A 312 -12.61 37.38 14.73
C LEU A 312 -12.00 37.31 16.15
N SER A 313 -12.65 37.89 17.16
CA SER A 313 -12.18 37.78 18.55
C SER A 313 -12.26 36.35 19.10
N GLY A 314 -13.13 35.51 18.52
CA GLY A 314 -13.24 34.08 18.84
C GLY A 314 -12.10 33.22 18.28
N LEU A 315 -11.25 33.73 17.37
CA LEU A 315 -10.14 32.98 16.78
C LEU A 315 -9.17 32.43 17.84
N ASN A 316 -8.89 33.22 18.89
CA ASN A 316 -7.99 32.77 19.95
C ASN A 316 -8.54 31.54 20.68
N ALA A 317 -9.83 31.55 21.02
CA ALA A 317 -10.47 30.42 21.69
C ALA A 317 -10.44 29.14 20.83
N ILE A 318 -10.57 29.29 19.51
CA ILE A 318 -10.50 28.19 18.56
C ILE A 318 -9.08 27.64 18.47
N VAL A 319 -8.09 28.51 18.30
CA VAL A 319 -6.68 28.11 18.24
C VAL A 319 -6.32 27.39 19.54
N ASP A 320 -6.66 27.95 20.69
CA ASP A 320 -6.30 27.38 21.99
C ASP A 320 -6.98 26.00 22.19
N ARG A 321 -8.27 25.84 21.81
CA ARG A 321 -8.96 24.54 21.86
C ARG A 321 -8.38 23.52 20.86
N ALA A 322 -7.99 23.95 19.66
CA ALA A 322 -7.39 23.08 18.65
C ALA A 322 -5.97 22.62 19.01
N THR A 323 -5.22 23.45 19.74
CA THR A 323 -3.86 23.10 20.20
C THR A 323 -3.83 22.21 21.43
N ASP A 324 -4.96 22.05 22.15
CA ASP A 324 -5.04 21.13 23.28
C ASP A 324 -5.40 19.70 22.80
N THR A 325 -4.36 18.91 22.51
CA THR A 325 -4.48 17.53 22.07
C THR A 325 -4.41 16.50 23.20
N SER A 326 -4.28 16.96 24.45
CA SER A 326 -4.01 16.12 25.62
C SER A 326 -5.04 15.00 25.81
N ALA A 327 -6.32 15.32 25.59
CA ALA A 327 -7.41 14.34 25.71
C ALA A 327 -7.35 13.27 24.61
N THR A 328 -6.98 13.65 23.38
CA THR A 328 -6.83 12.73 22.26
C THR A 328 -5.65 11.79 22.48
N GLU A 329 -4.51 12.32 22.91
CA GLU A 329 -3.31 11.53 23.22
C GLU A 329 -3.57 10.54 24.37
N ALA A 330 -4.34 10.96 25.38
CA ALA A 330 -4.77 10.08 26.46
C ALA A 330 -5.71 8.97 25.97
N ALA A 331 -6.66 9.29 25.08
CA ALA A 331 -7.56 8.29 24.48
C ALA A 331 -6.79 7.27 23.63
N PHE A 332 -5.82 7.73 22.84
CA PHE A 332 -4.91 6.87 22.08
C PHE A 332 -4.11 5.95 23.01
N SER A 333 -3.45 6.51 24.03
CA SER A 333 -2.66 5.74 25.00
C SER A 333 -3.51 4.70 25.72
N SER A 334 -4.69 5.09 26.20
CA SER A 334 -5.63 4.17 26.84
C SER A 334 -6.08 3.05 25.91
N TYR A 335 -6.22 3.32 24.61
CA TYR A 335 -6.57 2.29 23.65
C TYR A 335 -5.40 1.31 23.42
N LEU A 336 -4.18 1.82 23.26
CA LEU A 336 -2.98 0.96 23.16
C LEU A 336 -2.79 0.09 24.41
N ASP A 337 -3.05 0.61 25.60
CA ASP A 337 -2.99 -0.18 26.84
C ASP A 337 -4.01 -1.33 26.80
N SER A 338 -5.23 -1.06 26.31
CA SER A 338 -6.25 -2.11 26.15
C SER A 338 -5.80 -3.22 25.20
N LEU A 339 -5.19 -2.87 24.07
CA LEU A 339 -4.62 -3.84 23.12
C LEU A 339 -3.45 -4.60 23.74
N GLY A 340 -2.59 -3.93 24.52
CA GLY A 340 -1.43 -4.54 25.18
C GLY A 340 -1.78 -5.64 26.18
N THR A 341 -2.96 -5.55 26.80
CA THR A 341 -3.44 -6.58 27.76
C THR A 341 -4.12 -7.78 27.11
N TYR A 342 -4.47 -7.68 25.82
CA TYR A 342 -5.11 -8.77 25.10
C TYR A 342 -4.14 -9.94 24.89
N ARG A 343 -4.65 -11.18 24.90
CA ARG A 343 -3.84 -12.39 24.67
C ARG A 343 -4.35 -13.11 23.42
N PRO A 344 -3.74 -12.88 22.25
CA PRO A 344 -4.18 -13.53 21.02
C PRO A 344 -3.96 -15.05 21.11
N ARG A 345 -4.99 -15.84 20.76
CA ARG A 345 -4.96 -17.31 20.83
C ARG A 345 -4.97 -17.96 19.44
N SER A 346 -5.31 -17.20 18.42
CA SER A 346 -5.53 -17.66 17.06
C SER A 346 -5.00 -16.67 16.03
N THR A 347 -4.87 -17.10 14.78
CA THR A 347 -4.55 -16.22 13.65
C THR A 347 -5.59 -15.11 13.48
N SER A 348 -6.88 -15.39 13.70
CA SER A 348 -7.95 -14.39 13.60
C SER A 348 -7.83 -13.32 14.70
N ASP A 349 -7.44 -13.72 15.92
CA ASP A 349 -7.11 -12.76 16.99
C ASP A 349 -5.97 -11.83 16.59
N VAL A 350 -4.95 -12.37 15.92
CA VAL A 350 -3.82 -11.57 15.45
C VAL A 350 -4.24 -10.66 14.30
N GLU A 351 -5.11 -11.11 13.39
CA GLU A 351 -5.68 -10.24 12.35
C GLU A 351 -6.34 -9.00 12.97
N GLY A 352 -7.23 -9.20 13.94
CA GLY A 352 -7.89 -8.11 14.66
C GLY A 352 -6.90 -7.21 15.40
N LEU A 353 -5.95 -7.80 16.12
CA LEU A 353 -4.95 -7.06 16.91
C LEU A 353 -4.01 -6.22 16.05
N VAL A 354 -3.51 -6.79 14.94
CA VAL A 354 -2.59 -6.12 14.02
C VAL A 354 -3.30 -4.96 13.31
N ASN A 355 -4.51 -5.16 12.79
CA ASN A 355 -5.26 -4.09 12.14
C ASN A 355 -5.70 -2.99 13.13
N ALA A 356 -5.96 -3.36 14.39
CA ALA A 356 -6.25 -2.41 15.47
C ALA A 356 -5.06 -1.51 15.80
N TYR A 357 -3.86 -2.09 15.96
CA TYR A 357 -2.63 -1.31 16.15
C TYR A 357 -2.34 -0.43 14.93
N ALA A 358 -2.48 -0.96 13.71
CA ALA A 358 -2.28 -0.22 12.48
C ALA A 358 -3.17 1.03 12.42
N GLY A 359 -4.49 0.87 12.61
CA GLY A 359 -5.42 2.00 12.63
C GLY A 359 -5.15 2.99 13.76
N ALA A 360 -4.73 2.53 14.93
CA ALA A 360 -4.34 3.42 16.03
C ALA A 360 -3.10 4.26 15.66
N PHE A 361 -2.08 3.65 15.04
CA PHE A 361 -0.86 4.35 14.66
C PHE A 361 -1.05 5.32 13.50
N ASP A 362 -1.98 5.03 12.59
CA ASP A 362 -2.40 5.99 11.56
C ASP A 362 -3.08 7.20 12.17
N ALA A 363 -4.03 6.96 13.08
CA ALA A 363 -4.70 8.03 13.80
C ALA A 363 -3.69 8.91 14.54
N TYR A 364 -2.69 8.31 15.19
CA TYR A 364 -1.65 9.05 15.89
C TYR A 364 -0.71 9.82 14.94
N SER A 365 -0.35 9.23 13.81
CA SER A 365 0.44 9.91 12.77
C SER A 365 -0.30 11.11 12.19
N LEU A 366 -1.59 10.96 11.92
CA LEU A 366 -2.45 12.03 11.45
C LEU A 366 -2.64 13.12 12.51
N LEU A 367 -2.79 12.74 13.78
CA LEU A 367 -2.85 13.66 14.92
C LEU A 367 -1.58 14.52 15.00
N ASP A 368 -0.40 13.91 14.92
CA ASP A 368 0.88 14.62 14.99
C ASP A 368 1.06 15.58 13.80
N PHE A 369 0.72 15.12 12.58
CA PHE A 369 0.72 15.95 11.38
C PHE A 369 -0.24 17.15 11.50
N ALA A 370 -1.46 16.92 11.98
CA ALA A 370 -2.46 17.96 12.19
C ALA A 370 -2.01 18.97 13.26
N SER A 371 -1.49 18.48 14.39
CA SER A 371 -1.00 19.30 15.52
C SER A 371 0.08 20.28 15.09
N ALA A 372 1.11 19.81 14.36
CA ALA A 372 2.19 20.67 13.87
C ALA A 372 1.66 21.80 12.97
N ARG A 373 0.64 21.52 12.16
CA ARG A 373 0.01 22.50 11.26
C ARG A 373 -0.92 23.46 11.98
N ILE A 374 -1.70 22.98 12.94
CA ILE A 374 -2.54 23.81 13.80
C ILE A 374 -1.67 24.81 14.56
N GLU A 375 -0.55 24.37 15.13
CA GLU A 375 0.37 25.25 15.84
C GLU A 375 0.97 26.32 14.91
N SER A 376 1.45 25.91 13.73
CA SER A 376 2.03 26.80 12.73
C SER A 376 1.02 27.82 12.20
N ALA A 377 -0.16 27.36 11.76
CA ALA A 377 -1.22 28.21 11.24
C ALA A 377 -1.82 29.11 12.34
N GLY A 378 -1.99 28.59 13.56
CA GLY A 378 -2.48 29.35 14.71
C GLY A 378 -1.56 30.53 15.07
N LYS A 379 -0.23 30.34 15.02
CA LYS A 379 0.74 31.44 15.18
C LYS A 379 0.57 32.51 14.09
N ARG A 380 0.37 32.09 12.83
CA ARG A 380 0.14 33.02 11.70
C ARG A 380 -1.18 33.78 11.85
N LEU A 381 -2.28 33.11 12.23
CA LEU A 381 -3.60 33.73 12.46
C LEU A 381 -3.54 34.87 13.49
N LYS A 382 -2.74 34.70 14.55
CA LYS A 382 -2.55 35.72 15.60
C LYS A 382 -1.77 36.96 15.11
N SER A 383 -1.17 36.94 13.92
CA SER A 383 -0.22 37.96 13.44
C SER A 383 -0.53 38.56 12.06
N GLN A 384 -1.39 37.93 11.25
CA GLN A 384 -1.69 38.33 9.86
C GLN A 384 -2.97 39.17 9.71
N SER A 385 -3.08 39.90 8.58
CA SER A 385 -4.28 40.62 8.16
C SER A 385 -4.47 40.59 6.64
N GLY A 386 -5.66 40.92 6.13
CA GLY A 386 -5.97 40.94 4.69
C GLY A 386 -6.04 39.54 4.05
N ASP A 387 -5.73 39.42 2.76
CA ASP A 387 -5.84 38.16 1.99
C ASP A 387 -5.00 37.00 2.56
N GLN A 388 -3.93 37.31 3.29
CA GLN A 388 -3.11 36.31 4.00
C GLN A 388 -3.88 35.64 5.14
N LEU A 389 -4.88 36.32 5.72
CA LEU A 389 -5.71 35.78 6.78
C LEU A 389 -6.65 34.69 6.27
N GLU A 390 -7.22 34.85 5.08
CA GLU A 390 -8.17 33.88 4.49
C GLU A 390 -7.47 32.57 4.13
N ALA A 391 -6.30 32.65 3.50
CA ALA A 391 -5.49 31.47 3.18
C ALA A 391 -5.06 30.73 4.45
N THR A 392 -4.56 31.45 5.45
CA THR A 392 -4.15 30.85 6.74
C THR A 392 -5.34 30.27 7.51
N LEU A 393 -6.53 30.87 7.42
CA LEU A 393 -7.74 30.31 8.02
C LEU A 393 -8.14 28.99 7.35
N THR A 394 -8.02 28.90 6.02
CA THR A 394 -8.27 27.66 5.27
C THR A 394 -7.29 26.56 5.68
N ASP A 395 -6.00 26.87 5.76
CA ASP A 395 -4.97 25.94 6.25
C ASP A 395 -5.30 25.43 7.67
N PHE A 396 -5.68 26.36 8.56
CA PHE A 396 -5.99 26.06 9.95
C PHE A 396 -7.23 25.15 10.05
N ILE A 397 -8.31 25.46 9.34
CA ILE A 397 -9.54 24.65 9.32
C ILE A 397 -9.23 23.25 8.78
N THR A 398 -8.44 23.14 7.72
CA THR A 398 -8.07 21.85 7.14
C THR A 398 -7.28 21.00 8.14
N ALA A 399 -6.32 21.61 8.84
CA ALA A 399 -5.56 20.92 9.88
C ALA A 399 -6.44 20.49 11.07
N VAL A 400 -7.42 21.32 11.47
CA VAL A 400 -8.43 20.95 12.47
C VAL A 400 -9.27 19.74 12.01
N LEU A 401 -9.72 19.71 10.75
CA LEU A 401 -10.48 18.57 10.25
C LEU A 401 -9.64 17.28 10.30
N TYR A 402 -8.34 17.34 10.01
CA TYR A 402 -7.45 16.19 10.18
C TYR A 402 -7.27 15.78 11.65
N LEU A 403 -7.20 16.74 12.58
CA LEU A 403 -7.21 16.45 14.02
C LEU A 403 -8.49 15.71 14.44
N GLU A 404 -9.66 16.17 14.01
CA GLU A 404 -10.93 15.51 14.35
C GLU A 404 -11.07 14.15 13.65
N LEU A 405 -10.57 14.01 12.43
CA LEU A 405 -10.52 12.73 11.73
C LEU A 405 -9.63 11.70 12.45
N ALA A 406 -8.48 12.13 12.99
CA ALA A 406 -7.63 11.27 13.81
C ALA A 406 -8.39 10.72 15.03
N LYS A 407 -9.22 11.53 15.69
CA LYS A 407 -10.06 11.07 16.81
C LYS A 407 -11.07 10.01 16.36
N ALA A 408 -11.76 10.26 15.25
CA ALA A 408 -12.74 9.33 14.72
C ALA A 408 -12.11 8.00 14.23
N GLN A 409 -10.86 8.05 13.75
CA GLN A 409 -10.10 6.86 13.38
C GLN A 409 -9.75 5.97 14.59
N ILE A 410 -9.57 6.52 15.80
CA ILE A 410 -9.41 5.71 17.02
C ILE A 410 -10.66 4.89 17.30
N GLU A 411 -11.86 5.46 17.14
CA GLU A 411 -13.12 4.71 17.29
C GLU A 411 -13.28 3.64 16.20
N SER A 412 -12.87 3.95 14.98
CA SER A 412 -12.85 2.98 13.88
C SER A 412 -11.89 1.81 14.18
N ALA A 413 -10.70 2.10 14.71
CA ALA A 413 -9.74 1.09 15.10
C ALA A 413 -10.27 0.17 16.22
N LYS A 414 -11.01 0.72 17.19
CA LYS A 414 -11.72 -0.07 18.23
C LYS A 414 -12.74 -1.01 17.60
N ALA A 415 -13.54 -0.52 16.64
CA ALA A 415 -14.52 -1.34 15.96
C ALA A 415 -13.87 -2.46 15.14
N VAL A 416 -12.74 -2.19 14.48
CA VAL A 416 -11.92 -3.20 13.77
C VAL A 416 -11.43 -4.27 14.73
N PHE A 417 -10.89 -3.88 15.89
CA PHE A 417 -10.46 -4.84 16.92
C PHE A 417 -11.64 -5.71 17.38
N GLU A 418 -12.78 -5.06 17.64
CA GLU A 418 -14.00 -5.75 18.06
C GLU A 418 -14.42 -6.78 17.03
N VAL A 419 -14.53 -6.47 15.73
CA VAL A 419 -14.93 -7.47 14.74
C VAL A 419 -13.87 -8.54 14.51
N GLY A 420 -12.58 -8.23 14.64
CA GLY A 420 -11.47 -9.16 14.35
C GLY A 420 -11.15 -10.17 15.46
N ARG A 421 -11.35 -9.81 16.73
CA ARG A 421 -10.98 -10.68 17.87
C ARG A 421 -11.95 -11.85 18.12
N ASP A 422 -11.54 -12.89 18.83
CA ASP A 422 -12.39 -14.00 19.32
C ASP A 422 -13.17 -14.77 18.23
N ASN A 423 -12.77 -14.65 16.96
CA ASN A 423 -13.36 -15.39 15.85
C ASN A 423 -12.82 -16.83 15.77
N PRO A 424 -13.48 -17.75 15.05
CA PRO A 424 -12.89 -19.03 14.69
C PRO A 424 -11.54 -18.80 13.98
N GLY A 425 -10.47 -19.42 14.47
CA GLY A 425 -9.13 -19.18 13.96
C GLY A 425 -8.19 -20.36 14.19
N GLY A 426 -7.20 -20.49 13.31
CA GLY A 426 -6.16 -21.50 13.44
C GLY A 426 -5.19 -21.15 14.56
N LYS A 427 -4.47 -22.16 15.07
CA LYS A 427 -3.46 -21.94 16.12
C LYS A 427 -2.26 -21.18 15.58
N LEU A 428 -1.72 -20.30 16.40
CA LEU A 428 -0.45 -19.64 16.15
C LEU A 428 0.72 -20.64 16.21
N ALA A 429 1.66 -20.52 15.28
CA ALA A 429 2.89 -21.28 15.31
C ALA A 429 3.80 -20.80 16.45
N THR A 430 4.36 -21.74 17.21
CA THR A 430 5.13 -21.43 18.43
C THR A 430 6.58 -21.03 18.18
N LYS A 431 7.05 -21.08 16.93
CA LYS A 431 8.46 -20.84 16.55
C LYS A 431 8.64 -19.62 15.64
N VAL A 432 7.61 -18.81 15.46
CA VAL A 432 7.70 -17.62 14.64
C VAL A 432 8.35 -16.50 15.44
N ASP A 433 9.40 -15.90 14.87
CA ASP A 433 10.02 -14.69 15.37
C ASP A 433 9.20 -13.47 14.93
N LEU A 434 8.39 -12.92 15.84
CA LEU A 434 7.52 -11.79 15.54
C LEU A 434 8.30 -10.50 15.27
N ASP A 435 9.46 -10.32 15.91
CA ASP A 435 10.29 -9.14 15.70
C ASP A 435 10.86 -9.15 14.28
N GLN A 436 11.32 -10.32 13.81
CA GLN A 436 11.77 -10.51 12.44
C GLN A 436 10.69 -10.18 11.40
N VAL A 437 9.45 -10.56 11.65
CA VAL A 437 8.31 -10.25 10.76
C VAL A 437 8.07 -8.74 10.70
N GLY A 438 8.06 -8.07 11.85
CA GLY A 438 7.90 -6.62 11.89
C GLY A 438 9.05 -5.89 11.18
N ASP A 439 10.28 -6.37 11.37
CA ASP A 439 11.46 -5.82 10.71
C ASP A 439 11.45 -6.01 9.19
N PHE A 440 10.93 -7.14 8.71
CA PHE A 440 10.72 -7.40 7.28
C PHE A 440 9.82 -6.33 6.65
N PHE A 441 8.63 -6.12 7.20
CA PHE A 441 7.69 -5.13 6.66
C PHE A 441 8.16 -3.70 6.85
N ARG A 442 8.74 -3.35 8.01
CA ARG A 442 9.27 -2.00 8.26
C ARG A 442 10.34 -1.62 7.23
N ARG A 443 11.27 -2.53 6.91
CA ARG A 443 12.31 -2.27 5.90
C ARG A 443 11.71 -2.14 4.50
N GLY A 444 10.67 -2.91 4.19
CA GLY A 444 9.89 -2.72 2.96
C GLY A 444 9.21 -1.36 2.88
N ALA A 445 8.59 -0.94 3.97
CA ALA A 445 7.95 0.38 4.08
C ALA A 445 8.95 1.51 3.83
N ASP A 446 10.14 1.43 4.42
CA ASP A 446 11.21 2.42 4.24
C ASP A 446 11.67 2.46 2.77
N ALA A 447 11.79 1.28 2.12
CA ALA A 447 12.17 1.19 0.71
C ALA A 447 11.10 1.77 -0.22
N ASN A 448 9.82 1.49 0.03
CA ASN A 448 8.70 2.03 -0.75
C ASN A 448 8.58 3.55 -0.59
N TYR A 449 8.76 4.07 0.63
CA TYR A 449 8.75 5.51 0.87
C TYR A 449 9.92 6.22 0.18
N ALA A 450 11.10 5.60 0.20
CA ALA A 450 12.23 6.09 -0.57
C ALA A 450 11.89 6.15 -2.07
N ALA A 451 11.35 5.08 -2.66
CA ALA A 451 10.95 5.05 -4.06
C ALA A 451 9.93 6.15 -4.41
N PHE A 452 8.91 6.35 -3.56
CA PHE A 452 7.93 7.43 -3.69
C PHE A 452 8.56 8.83 -3.67
N THR A 453 9.53 9.07 -2.79
CA THR A 453 10.11 10.42 -2.61
C THR A 453 11.26 10.74 -3.57
N THR A 454 12.02 9.74 -4.03
CA THR A 454 13.22 9.97 -4.85
C THR A 454 12.95 9.90 -6.35
N SER A 455 11.74 9.57 -6.78
CA SER A 455 11.47 9.32 -8.19
C SER A 455 9.99 9.51 -8.59
N GLY A 456 9.71 9.47 -9.90
CA GLY A 456 8.35 9.58 -10.43
C GLY A 456 7.81 11.01 -10.40
N VAL A 457 6.48 11.15 -10.20
CA VAL A 457 5.77 12.44 -10.26
C VAL A 457 6.33 13.44 -9.24
N VAL A 458 6.77 12.96 -8.07
CA VAL A 458 7.33 13.82 -7.02
C VAL A 458 8.60 14.52 -7.50
N SER A 459 9.57 13.78 -8.05
CA SER A 459 10.81 14.35 -8.57
C SER A 459 10.57 15.20 -9.82
N GLU A 460 9.70 14.77 -10.73
CA GLU A 460 9.39 15.51 -11.95
C GLU A 460 8.73 16.87 -11.65
N ILE A 461 7.83 16.92 -10.68
CA ILE A 461 7.23 18.19 -10.23
C ILE A 461 8.28 19.05 -9.52
N ALA A 462 9.13 18.46 -8.67
CA ALA A 462 10.18 19.19 -7.98
C ALA A 462 11.12 19.87 -8.99
N ASP A 463 11.62 19.13 -9.97
CA ASP A 463 12.54 19.63 -10.99
C ASP A 463 11.87 20.65 -11.91
N SER A 464 10.68 20.35 -12.43
CA SER A 464 9.98 21.24 -13.38
C SER A 464 9.57 22.57 -12.76
N ARG A 465 9.33 22.61 -11.44
CA ARG A 465 8.91 23.83 -10.72
C ARG A 465 10.05 24.47 -9.91
N GLY A 466 11.26 23.89 -9.90
CA GLY A 466 12.37 24.36 -9.08
C GLY A 466 12.09 24.33 -7.57
N LEU A 467 11.32 23.33 -7.12
CA LEU A 467 10.94 23.11 -5.72
C LEU A 467 11.79 22.00 -5.11
N SER A 468 11.91 21.96 -3.78
CA SER A 468 12.46 20.77 -3.12
C SER A 468 11.43 19.65 -3.10
N THR A 469 11.91 18.40 -3.07
CA THR A 469 11.07 17.20 -2.86
C THR A 469 10.17 17.35 -1.64
N GLU A 470 10.69 17.90 -0.54
CA GLU A 470 9.94 18.12 0.69
C GLU A 470 8.73 19.07 0.50
N VAL A 471 8.88 20.12 -0.31
CA VAL A 471 7.78 21.03 -0.62
C VAL A 471 6.71 20.33 -1.45
N VAL A 472 7.10 19.50 -2.41
CA VAL A 472 6.16 18.72 -3.24
C VAL A 472 5.41 17.69 -2.39
N VAL A 473 6.12 16.92 -1.57
CA VAL A 473 5.51 15.93 -0.65
C VAL A 473 4.54 16.61 0.30
N ASN A 474 4.89 17.76 0.88
CA ASN A 474 3.98 18.52 1.75
C ASN A 474 2.75 19.06 1.00
N GLY A 475 2.91 19.41 -0.28
CA GLY A 475 1.80 19.81 -1.15
C GLY A 475 0.84 18.66 -1.40
N ILE A 476 1.36 17.47 -1.70
CA ILE A 476 0.56 16.26 -1.90
C ILE A 476 -0.09 15.81 -0.57
N ALA A 477 0.61 15.90 0.56
CA ALA A 477 0.08 15.58 1.89
C ALA A 477 -1.15 16.43 2.28
N ASN A 478 -1.35 17.59 1.65
CA ASN A 478 -2.59 18.37 1.82
C ASN A 478 -3.78 17.75 1.11
N ALA A 479 -3.53 17.06 0.01
CA ALA A 479 -4.55 16.48 -0.87
C ALA A 479 -4.80 14.99 -0.57
N ASP A 480 -3.77 14.26 -0.11
CA ASP A 480 -3.83 12.83 0.17
C ASP A 480 -3.34 12.53 1.59
N ILE A 481 -4.26 12.00 2.40
CA ILE A 481 -4.03 11.62 3.79
C ILE A 481 -2.99 10.50 3.94
N ASP A 482 -2.87 9.62 2.95
CA ASP A 482 -1.86 8.57 2.96
C ASP A 482 -0.45 9.16 2.90
N VAL A 483 -0.28 10.23 2.11
CA VAL A 483 0.99 10.95 2.04
C VAL A 483 1.27 11.71 3.33
N ALA A 484 0.24 12.32 3.94
CA ALA A 484 0.38 12.96 5.25
C ALA A 484 0.87 11.98 6.33
N ILE A 485 0.25 10.80 6.42
CA ILE A 485 0.61 9.77 7.39
C ILE A 485 2.02 9.22 7.10
N ALA A 486 2.31 8.89 5.84
CA ALA A 486 3.63 8.37 5.45
C ALA A 486 4.76 9.37 5.72
N ALA A 487 4.52 10.66 5.47
CA ALA A 487 5.49 11.71 5.76
C ALA A 487 5.81 11.83 7.26
N GLN A 488 4.85 11.49 8.13
CA GLN A 488 5.00 11.56 9.58
C GLN A 488 5.64 10.32 10.21
N GLN A 489 5.85 9.23 9.45
CA GLN A 489 6.37 7.94 9.91
C GLN A 489 7.64 8.09 10.80
N LYS A 490 8.60 8.93 10.38
CA LYS A 490 9.85 9.14 11.16
C LYS A 490 9.62 9.89 12.46
N ALA A 491 8.68 10.83 12.50
CA ALA A 491 8.42 11.66 13.66
C ALA A 491 7.71 10.87 14.79
N VAL A 492 6.82 9.95 14.42
CA VAL A 492 6.10 9.12 15.41
C VAL A 492 6.90 7.92 15.90
N GLN A 493 7.93 7.50 15.17
CA GLN A 493 8.73 6.31 15.49
C GLN A 493 9.25 6.27 16.95
N PRO A 494 9.78 7.35 17.55
CA PRO A 494 10.21 7.32 18.95
C PRO A 494 9.07 7.07 19.95
N ALA A 495 7.88 7.61 19.70
CA ALA A 495 6.72 7.39 20.56
C ALA A 495 6.26 5.92 20.50
N LEU A 496 6.27 5.33 19.31
CA LEU A 496 6.00 3.91 19.09
C LEU A 496 7.05 3.02 19.75
N GLN A 497 8.33 3.37 19.58
CA GLN A 497 9.43 2.63 20.18
C GLN A 497 9.31 2.62 21.70
N LYS A 498 8.95 3.75 22.32
CA LYS A 498 8.70 3.82 23.77
C LYS A 498 7.56 2.89 24.21
N TYR A 499 6.48 2.78 23.44
CA TYR A 499 5.40 1.83 23.72
C TYR A 499 5.88 0.38 23.59
N ILE A 500 6.60 0.06 22.51
CA ILE A 500 7.15 -1.28 22.26
C ILE A 500 8.14 -1.69 23.37
N GLU A 501 9.03 -0.77 23.78
CA GLU A 501 10.07 -0.99 24.81
C GLU A 501 9.52 -0.99 26.24
N SER A 502 8.28 -0.55 26.46
CA SER A 502 7.66 -0.49 27.80
C SER A 502 7.39 -1.87 28.42
N GLY A 503 7.60 -2.96 27.67
CA GLY A 503 7.35 -4.33 28.12
C GLY A 503 5.89 -4.76 27.94
N SER A 504 5.12 -4.08 27.07
CA SER A 504 3.81 -4.55 26.64
C SER A 504 3.91 -5.95 26.05
N ASP A 505 3.06 -6.87 26.49
CA ASP A 505 3.07 -8.27 26.03
C ASP A 505 2.81 -8.41 24.52
N ASN A 506 2.24 -7.36 23.89
CA ASN A 506 1.96 -7.29 22.47
C ASN A 506 2.88 -6.32 21.71
N GLY A 507 4.00 -5.89 22.30
CA GLY A 507 4.95 -4.97 21.65
C GLY A 507 5.42 -5.44 20.26
N ALA A 508 5.66 -6.74 20.08
CA ALA A 508 6.03 -7.30 18.78
C ALA A 508 4.89 -7.24 17.75
N TYR A 509 3.63 -7.45 18.15
CA TYR A 509 2.47 -7.29 17.27
C TYR A 509 2.24 -5.82 16.90
N ALA A 510 2.50 -4.90 17.82
CA ALA A 510 2.48 -3.47 17.53
C ALA A 510 3.58 -3.09 16.50
N ALA A 511 4.82 -3.51 16.71
CA ALA A 511 5.91 -3.29 15.75
C ALA A 511 5.58 -3.87 14.36
N MET A 512 5.01 -5.07 14.34
CA MET A 512 4.55 -5.73 13.12
C MET A 512 3.44 -4.95 12.41
N ALA A 513 2.41 -4.51 13.14
CA ALA A 513 1.32 -3.72 12.60
C ALA A 513 1.82 -2.41 11.99
N TYR A 514 2.73 -1.73 12.68
CA TYR A 514 3.35 -0.52 12.16
C TYR A 514 4.11 -0.77 10.86
N GLY A 515 4.96 -1.80 10.83
CA GLY A 515 5.72 -2.16 9.62
C GLY A 515 4.82 -2.53 8.45
N LEU A 516 3.85 -3.42 8.68
CA LEU A 516 2.91 -3.92 7.67
C LEU A 516 2.09 -2.79 7.06
N ASN A 517 1.52 -1.94 7.91
CA ASN A 517 0.63 -0.88 7.45
C ASN A 517 1.36 0.19 6.65
N ASN A 518 2.56 0.60 7.10
CA ASN A 518 3.40 1.50 6.31
C ASN A 518 3.87 0.85 5.02
N TYR A 519 4.12 -0.47 5.00
CA TYR A 519 4.50 -1.17 3.77
C TYR A 519 3.41 -1.07 2.71
N VAL A 520 2.17 -1.40 3.07
CA VAL A 520 0.99 -1.33 2.19
C VAL A 520 0.72 0.13 1.77
N ARG A 521 0.69 1.07 2.71
CA ARG A 521 0.45 2.49 2.40
C ARG A 521 1.51 3.03 1.45
N ASN A 522 2.79 2.85 1.77
CA ASN A 522 3.88 3.42 0.98
C ASN A 522 3.97 2.74 -0.40
N GLN A 523 3.55 1.47 -0.52
CA GLN A 523 3.38 0.83 -1.81
C GLN A 523 2.30 1.52 -2.64
N LEU A 524 1.15 1.81 -2.06
CA LEU A 524 0.07 2.52 -2.75
C LEU A 524 0.51 3.92 -3.18
N LEU A 525 1.41 4.58 -2.42
CA LEU A 525 2.01 5.85 -2.85
C LEU A 525 2.89 5.69 -4.09
N VAL A 526 3.63 4.59 -4.22
CA VAL A 526 4.36 4.26 -5.46
C VAL A 526 3.38 4.03 -6.60
N GLU A 527 2.30 3.27 -6.38
CA GLU A 527 1.28 3.02 -7.41
C GLU A 527 0.60 4.30 -7.89
N LYS A 528 0.24 5.19 -6.95
CA LYS A 528 -0.33 6.51 -7.26
C LYS A 528 0.73 7.39 -7.93
N TYR A 529 1.79 7.76 -7.23
CA TYR A 529 2.63 8.91 -7.59
C TYR A 529 3.91 8.55 -8.35
N TYR A 530 4.28 7.29 -8.44
CA TYR A 530 5.33 6.88 -9.38
C TYR A 530 4.70 6.35 -10.68
N ASN A 531 3.70 5.47 -10.57
CA ASN A 531 3.24 4.71 -11.73
C ASN A 531 2.14 5.42 -12.54
N ASN A 532 1.10 5.99 -11.89
CA ASN A 532 -0.19 6.13 -12.59
C ASN A 532 -0.95 7.46 -12.42
N ALA A 533 -0.76 8.23 -11.36
CA ALA A 533 -1.64 9.37 -11.06
C ALA A 533 -1.31 10.58 -11.94
N VAL A 534 -2.35 11.15 -12.55
CA VAL A 534 -2.30 12.48 -13.17
C VAL A 534 -2.81 13.50 -12.17
N LEU A 535 -1.97 14.49 -11.86
CA LEU A 535 -2.28 15.52 -10.86
C LEU A 535 -2.64 16.85 -11.50
N ASP A 536 -3.58 17.57 -10.90
CA ASP A 536 -3.83 18.97 -11.21
C ASP A 536 -2.80 19.92 -10.52
N ARG A 537 -3.02 21.23 -10.63
CA ARG A 537 -2.15 22.24 -10.02
C ARG A 537 -2.15 22.23 -8.49
N ASN A 538 -3.22 21.68 -7.89
CA ASN A 538 -3.45 21.59 -6.46
C ASN A 538 -3.12 20.19 -5.91
N PHE A 539 -2.42 19.36 -6.70
CA PHE A 539 -2.02 17.99 -6.35
C PHE A 539 -3.18 17.00 -6.21
N GLN A 540 -4.37 17.33 -6.70
CA GLN A 540 -5.51 16.42 -6.71
C GLN A 540 -5.36 15.42 -7.86
N ILE A 541 -5.67 14.14 -7.60
CA ILE A 541 -5.69 13.11 -8.64
C ILE A 541 -6.92 13.34 -9.52
N THR A 542 -6.69 13.62 -10.80
CA THR A 542 -7.76 13.89 -11.78
C THR A 542 -7.93 12.78 -12.80
N ASP A 543 -6.89 11.98 -13.04
CA ASP A 543 -6.91 10.93 -14.06
C ASP A 543 -5.84 9.84 -13.79
N ILE A 544 -5.86 8.78 -14.58
CA ILE A 544 -4.92 7.66 -14.55
C ILE A 544 -4.15 7.59 -15.87
N GLN A 545 -2.83 7.59 -15.81
CA GLN A 545 -1.93 7.58 -16.95
C GLN A 545 -1.99 6.26 -17.74
N PHE A 546 -1.97 5.11 -17.05
CA PHE A 546 -2.00 3.78 -17.67
C PHE A 546 -3.21 2.97 -17.18
N ASP A 547 -4.40 3.39 -17.63
CA ASP A 547 -5.69 2.84 -17.15
C ASP A 547 -5.79 1.32 -17.23
N GLY A 548 -5.39 0.74 -18.36
CA GLY A 548 -5.40 -0.71 -18.56
C GLY A 548 -4.41 -1.46 -17.67
N ALA A 549 -3.27 -0.83 -17.33
CA ALA A 549 -2.30 -1.42 -16.41
C ALA A 549 -2.83 -1.41 -14.97
N LEU A 550 -3.50 -0.33 -14.55
CA LEU A 550 -4.17 -0.27 -13.25
C LEU A 550 -5.32 -1.28 -13.16
N GLY A 551 -6.11 -1.45 -14.22
CA GLY A 551 -7.16 -2.47 -14.29
C GLY A 551 -6.58 -3.88 -14.13
N HIS A 552 -5.53 -4.21 -14.88
CA HIS A 552 -4.80 -5.47 -14.75
C HIS A 552 -4.26 -5.70 -13.33
N ALA A 553 -3.69 -4.67 -12.72
CA ALA A 553 -3.20 -4.74 -11.34
C ALA A 553 -4.32 -5.00 -10.33
N THR A 554 -5.47 -4.36 -10.52
CA THR A 554 -6.65 -4.51 -9.65
C THR A 554 -7.23 -5.92 -9.75
N ASP A 555 -7.36 -6.46 -10.97
CA ASP A 555 -7.83 -7.84 -11.17
C ASP A 555 -6.88 -8.85 -10.53
N LEU A 556 -5.57 -8.72 -10.74
CA LEU A 556 -4.58 -9.61 -10.12
C LEU A 556 -4.62 -9.54 -8.59
N ALA A 557 -4.72 -8.34 -8.01
CA ALA A 557 -4.79 -8.15 -6.56
C ALA A 557 -6.07 -8.74 -5.96
N ARG A 558 -7.22 -8.60 -6.65
CA ARG A 558 -8.49 -9.23 -6.27
C ARG A 558 -8.35 -10.75 -6.23
N ASP A 559 -7.83 -11.34 -7.29
CA ASP A 559 -7.70 -12.80 -7.42
C ASP A 559 -6.69 -13.35 -6.39
N GLN A 560 -5.59 -12.62 -6.14
CA GLN A 560 -4.62 -12.92 -5.09
C GLN A 560 -5.26 -12.92 -3.70
N LEU A 561 -6.04 -11.89 -3.36
CA LEU A 561 -6.71 -11.82 -2.07
C LEU A 561 -7.74 -12.93 -1.92
N GLY A 562 -8.57 -13.17 -2.94
CA GLY A 562 -9.57 -14.24 -2.93
C GLY A 562 -8.94 -15.61 -2.66
N ALA A 563 -7.87 -15.94 -3.39
CA ALA A 563 -7.14 -17.19 -3.21
C ALA A 563 -6.52 -17.36 -1.81
N GLU A 564 -5.98 -16.28 -1.22
CA GLU A 564 -5.43 -16.34 0.15
C GLU A 564 -6.54 -16.51 1.20
N ILE A 565 -7.69 -15.86 1.03
CA ILE A 565 -8.85 -16.05 1.92
C ILE A 565 -9.33 -17.50 1.87
N ASP A 566 -9.45 -18.08 0.67
CA ASP A 566 -9.85 -19.48 0.50
C ASP A 566 -8.83 -20.45 1.11
N GLY A 567 -7.54 -20.16 0.95
CA GLY A 567 -6.46 -20.88 1.61
C GLY A 567 -6.58 -20.86 3.14
N LEU A 568 -6.87 -19.71 3.73
CA LEU A 568 -7.06 -19.56 5.17
C LEU A 568 -8.33 -20.27 5.68
N ARG A 569 -9.43 -20.22 4.91
CA ARG A 569 -10.68 -20.97 5.20
C ARG A 569 -10.45 -22.47 5.22
N GLY A 570 -9.73 -23.02 4.23
CA GLY A 570 -9.37 -24.45 4.19
C GLY A 570 -8.61 -24.90 5.44
N ARG A 571 -7.91 -23.97 6.10
CA ARG A 571 -7.17 -24.20 7.36
C ARG A 571 -7.97 -23.85 8.62
N LYS A 572 -9.29 -23.64 8.49
CA LYS A 572 -10.22 -23.27 9.57
C LYS A 572 -9.84 -21.96 10.26
N ALA A 573 -9.32 -21.01 9.48
CA ALA A 573 -8.90 -19.70 9.94
C ALA A 573 -9.51 -18.58 9.07
N PRO A 574 -10.84 -18.53 8.90
CA PRO A 574 -11.46 -17.52 8.03
C PRO A 574 -11.10 -16.10 8.50
N PRO A 575 -10.45 -15.28 7.65
CA PRO A 575 -10.14 -13.90 7.99
C PRO A 575 -11.40 -13.03 7.89
N VAL A 576 -11.58 -12.08 8.80
CA VAL A 576 -12.73 -11.17 8.81
C VAL A 576 -12.38 -9.85 8.13
N ILE A 577 -11.22 -9.29 8.45
CA ILE A 577 -10.79 -7.98 7.91
C ILE A 577 -10.39 -8.12 6.44
N ALA A 578 -9.73 -9.22 6.07
CA ALA A 578 -9.42 -9.48 4.66
C ALA A 578 -10.69 -9.59 3.78
N VAL A 579 -11.78 -10.18 4.29
CA VAL A 579 -13.07 -10.22 3.60
C VAL A 579 -13.69 -8.83 3.51
N ALA A 580 -13.57 -8.01 4.56
CA ALA A 580 -14.03 -6.62 4.53
C ALA A 580 -13.30 -5.80 3.46
N ASN A 581 -11.98 -5.96 3.35
CA ASN A 581 -11.18 -5.33 2.30
C ASN A 581 -11.62 -5.79 0.90
N TYR A 582 -11.85 -7.08 0.71
CA TYR A 582 -12.32 -7.63 -0.58
C TYR A 582 -13.67 -7.04 -0.99
N GLU A 583 -14.66 -7.06 -0.08
CA GLU A 583 -16.01 -6.57 -0.36
C GLU A 583 -16.05 -5.05 -0.59
N ALA A 584 -15.30 -4.27 0.18
CA ALA A 584 -15.26 -2.82 0.02
C ALA A 584 -14.55 -2.39 -1.28
N ALA A 585 -13.40 -3.00 -1.61
CA ALA A 585 -12.67 -2.71 -2.83
C ALA A 585 -13.48 -3.03 -4.10
N GLY A 586 -14.34 -4.05 -4.05
CA GLY A 586 -15.24 -4.39 -5.15
C GLY A 586 -16.25 -3.31 -5.52
N LEU A 587 -16.55 -2.36 -4.63
CA LEU A 587 -17.43 -1.23 -4.91
C LEU A 587 -16.75 -0.09 -5.65
N THR A 588 -15.49 0.16 -5.31
CA THR A 588 -14.76 1.37 -5.73
C THR A 588 -13.89 1.13 -6.97
N GLN A 589 -13.71 -0.13 -7.38
CA GLN A 589 -12.88 -0.52 -8.53
C GLN A 589 -13.33 0.08 -9.89
N ASP A 590 -14.59 0.48 -10.01
CA ASP A 590 -15.16 1.12 -11.20
C ASP A 590 -15.49 2.62 -10.98
N GLY A 591 -14.99 3.19 -9.87
CA GLY A 591 -15.26 4.56 -9.46
C GLY A 591 -14.39 5.63 -10.13
N SER A 592 -14.29 6.78 -9.47
CA SER A 592 -13.33 7.85 -9.80
C SER A 592 -11.87 7.36 -9.76
N PRO A 593 -10.92 8.07 -10.38
CA PRO A 593 -9.51 7.72 -10.32
C PRO A 593 -8.99 7.42 -8.90
N LEU A 594 -9.37 8.25 -7.92
CA LEU A 594 -8.99 8.05 -6.52
C LEU A 594 -9.61 6.77 -5.93
N GLU A 595 -10.90 6.52 -6.18
CA GLU A 595 -11.61 5.31 -5.72
C GLU A 595 -10.98 4.04 -6.30
N ARG A 596 -10.50 4.08 -7.54
CA ARG A 596 -9.82 2.95 -8.19
C ARG A 596 -8.46 2.64 -7.53
N PHE A 597 -7.69 3.67 -7.17
CA PHE A 597 -6.48 3.46 -6.36
C PHE A 597 -6.82 2.92 -4.96
N GLN A 598 -7.89 3.40 -4.34
CA GLN A 598 -8.36 2.89 -3.04
C GLN A 598 -8.78 1.42 -3.13
N ALA A 599 -9.45 1.01 -4.21
CA ALA A 599 -9.80 -0.39 -4.47
C ALA A 599 -8.55 -1.28 -4.56
N LEU A 600 -7.56 -0.88 -5.36
CA LEU A 600 -6.27 -1.59 -5.44
C LEU A 600 -5.64 -1.70 -4.05
N GLY A 601 -5.53 -0.58 -3.32
CA GLY A 601 -4.95 -0.56 -1.97
C GLY A 601 -5.69 -1.47 -0.98
N GLY A 602 -7.02 -1.56 -1.07
CA GLY A 602 -7.82 -2.48 -0.26
C GLY A 602 -7.49 -3.94 -0.56
N TYR A 603 -7.44 -4.34 -1.83
CA TYR A 603 -7.04 -5.69 -2.22
C TYR A 603 -5.61 -6.02 -1.78
N GLU A 604 -4.65 -5.09 -1.96
CA GLU A 604 -3.27 -5.26 -1.51
C GLU A 604 -3.17 -5.41 0.01
N ALA A 605 -3.86 -4.55 0.78
CA ALA A 605 -3.89 -4.62 2.24
C ALA A 605 -4.40 -5.97 2.74
N GLY A 606 -5.50 -6.45 2.14
CA GLY A 606 -6.05 -7.77 2.42
C GLY A 606 -5.06 -8.88 2.08
N PHE A 607 -4.43 -8.83 0.90
CA PHE A 607 -3.53 -9.87 0.43
C PHE A 607 -2.31 -10.01 1.35
N VAL A 608 -1.64 -8.90 1.66
CA VAL A 608 -0.45 -8.92 2.51
C VAL A 608 -0.80 -9.34 3.94
N THR A 609 -1.96 -8.92 4.46
CA THR A 609 -2.46 -9.37 5.77
C THR A 609 -2.73 -10.87 5.77
N ALA A 610 -3.41 -11.41 4.74
CA ALA A 610 -3.68 -12.84 4.65
C ALA A 610 -2.39 -13.67 4.55
N ARG A 611 -1.39 -13.18 3.80
CA ARG A 611 -0.04 -13.77 3.76
C ARG A 611 0.64 -13.79 5.12
N LEU A 612 0.55 -12.69 5.87
CA LEU A 612 1.04 -12.62 7.24
C LEU A 612 0.37 -13.69 8.11
N LEU A 613 -0.96 -13.82 8.07
CA LEU A 613 -1.68 -14.83 8.84
C LEU A 613 -1.25 -16.25 8.49
N THR A 614 -1.05 -16.53 7.20
CA THR A 614 -0.52 -17.82 6.72
C THR A 614 0.87 -18.10 7.29
N TYR A 615 1.75 -17.10 7.36
CA TYR A 615 3.07 -17.23 7.98
C TYR A 615 2.98 -17.47 9.49
N LEU A 616 2.19 -16.67 10.21
CA LEU A 616 2.00 -16.80 11.66
C LEU A 616 1.31 -18.11 12.07
N GLY A 617 0.49 -18.69 11.19
CA GLY A 617 -0.07 -20.04 11.36
C GLY A 617 0.94 -21.17 11.13
N GLY A 618 2.15 -20.87 10.63
CA GLY A 618 3.15 -21.86 10.27
C GLY A 618 2.82 -22.62 8.99
N TRP A 619 2.05 -22.01 8.08
CA TRP A 619 1.58 -22.61 6.83
C TRP A 619 2.30 -22.07 5.59
N ALA A 620 3.29 -21.20 5.77
CA ALA A 620 4.15 -20.72 4.70
C ALA A 620 4.79 -21.90 3.94
N GLY A 621 4.68 -21.89 2.61
CA GLY A 621 5.18 -22.96 1.74
C GLY A 621 4.39 -24.28 1.77
N ALA A 622 3.34 -24.41 2.60
CA ALA A 622 2.48 -25.60 2.67
C ALA A 622 1.22 -25.43 1.81
N LYS A 623 0.82 -26.47 1.05
CA LYS A 623 -0.44 -26.45 0.29
C LYS A 623 -1.65 -26.36 1.23
N ALA A 624 -2.70 -25.66 0.80
CA ALA A 624 -4.02 -25.79 1.43
C ALA A 624 -4.49 -27.24 1.15
N SER A 625 -4.82 -27.97 2.22
CA SER A 625 -5.21 -29.38 2.16
C SER A 625 -6.65 -29.57 1.73
#